data_AF-A0A2N4SP41-F1
#
_entry.id   AF-A0A2N4SP41-F1
#
_cell.length_a   1.000
_cell.length_b   1.000
_cell.length_c   1.000
_cell.angle_alpha   90.00
_cell.angle_beta   90.00
_cell.angle_gamma   90.00
#
_symmetry.space_group_name_H-M   'P 1'
#
loop_
_entity.id
_entity.type
_entity.pdbx_description
1 polymer ?
#
loop_
_entity_poly.entity_id
_entity_poly.type
_entity_poly.pdbx_seq_one_letter_code
_entity_poly.pdbx_strand_id
1 'polypeptide(L)'
;MLSRIIRRLTGRSPSAVDARQPLGPAPVAAPPEAVRKVDIYAEHAKWMALAGERRFDEAISLCRAVIDVPESNFVASLFLGHAYAQMQQHADAREYLRAAVALNGNDYYANLLLAHTEGAMGHSGEAVSLYMRCCELPAESIVEPFEAAMKMAMARGDRDEGAALSRLFDMLYANDKLPLPLALKFLFFWRRDADLARMLEQMEGADEGQRPSFRRIRSAKDWALENREGYQSLGAPPSIRLVAPTEVYASDPHEQHVLASQPYLAELRNARIVSASSLVYVGDDCVVSDVLADELYGNQVSLAYDKTVLAQRSDALLLAPIGTTAHLDEGIMLSGLASNAYGHWFAEFLPKLRHFEKLPRFSSLPIIVDAEMPASHFDFIAALVGNPLYRLETGHALNVGCLHVAPTTTFFPVELFRDHTVPPEHQASWSAESMQYIKDKMAARYPLPAQRSRRLFLSRKNSAWRLLRNEAEIIERLQDLGFESIFLEEYDFAHQVRTFGEAEFIVAPNGSALNSLIFAATNVKALILGQQNSFNWGGWLGPILDLGFKPEFMEGEATESTSFKHSDYVVPADRVRAKVLAMLGS
;
A
#
# COMPACT_ATOMS: atom_id res chain seq x y z
N MET A 1 -11.61 -28.65 -5.32
CA MET A 1 -12.96 -29.02 -5.82
C MET A 1 -12.96 -30.27 -6.71
N LEU A 2 -11.90 -31.08 -6.71
CA LEU A 2 -11.74 -32.29 -7.54
C LEU A 2 -12.00 -33.62 -6.80
N SER A 3 -12.67 -33.58 -5.65
CA SER A 3 -12.99 -34.78 -4.84
C SER A 3 -14.40 -35.34 -5.06
N ARG A 4 -15.21 -34.75 -5.96
CA ARG A 4 -16.63 -35.11 -6.13
C ARG A 4 -16.96 -36.01 -7.33
N ILE A 5 -15.99 -36.40 -8.16
CA ILE A 5 -16.26 -37.21 -9.36
C ILE A 5 -16.04 -38.73 -9.14
N ILE A 6 -15.41 -39.17 -8.03
CA ILE A 6 -15.07 -40.59 -7.79
C ILE A 6 -16.05 -41.28 -6.82
N ARG A 7 -17.37 -41.13 -7.01
CA ARG A 7 -18.35 -41.81 -6.11
C ARG A 7 -19.54 -42.48 -6.76
N ARG A 8 -19.44 -42.91 -8.03
CA ARG A 8 -20.55 -43.57 -8.74
C ARG A 8 -20.26 -44.89 -9.46
N LEU A 9 -19.13 -45.58 -9.22
CA LEU A 9 -18.81 -46.79 -10.00
C LEU A 9 -18.31 -48.03 -9.23
N THR A 10 -18.65 -48.22 -7.95
CA THR A 10 -18.36 -49.51 -7.29
C THR A 10 -19.48 -49.95 -6.36
N GLY A 11 -20.45 -50.68 -6.92
CA GLY A 11 -21.39 -51.48 -6.15
C GLY A 11 -21.19 -52.97 -6.44
N ARG A 12 -20.57 -53.71 -5.51
CA ARG A 12 -20.99 -55.04 -5.00
C ARG A 12 -19.86 -55.77 -4.26
N SER A 13 -20.25 -56.41 -3.16
CA SER A 13 -19.48 -57.25 -2.23
C SER A 13 -19.30 -58.71 -2.72
N PRO A 14 -18.43 -59.52 -2.08
CA PRO A 14 -17.88 -60.76 -2.63
C PRO A 14 -18.56 -62.04 -2.14
N SER A 15 -18.37 -63.17 -2.85
CA SER A 15 -18.62 -64.53 -2.33
C SER A 15 -17.54 -65.51 -2.78
N ALA A 16 -17.14 -66.39 -1.84
CA ALA A 16 -16.10 -67.40 -1.93
C ALA A 16 -16.53 -68.69 -2.66
N VAL A 17 -15.56 -69.52 -3.08
CA VAL A 17 -15.26 -70.90 -2.57
C VAL A 17 -14.32 -71.66 -3.54
N ASP A 18 -13.50 -72.49 -2.91
CA ASP A 18 -12.33 -73.32 -3.28
C ASP A 18 -12.57 -74.55 -4.19
N ALA A 19 -11.52 -75.02 -4.90
CA ALA A 19 -11.06 -76.44 -4.97
C ALA A 19 -10.25 -76.87 -6.24
N ARG A 20 -9.00 -77.31 -5.97
CA ARG A 20 -8.19 -78.46 -6.52
C ARG A 20 -7.61 -78.48 -7.96
N GLN A 21 -6.31 -78.83 -8.00
CA GLN A 21 -5.42 -79.16 -9.14
C GLN A 21 -5.62 -80.59 -9.70
N PRO A 22 -5.08 -80.88 -10.91
CA PRO A 22 -3.87 -81.72 -11.01
C PRO A 22 -2.81 -81.27 -12.06
N LEU A 23 -1.61 -81.86 -11.96
CA LEU A 23 -0.33 -81.52 -12.62
C LEU A 23 -0.07 -82.21 -13.98
N GLY A 24 0.63 -81.49 -14.88
CA GLY A 24 1.62 -81.98 -15.87
C GLY A 24 1.41 -81.52 -17.32
N PRO A 25 2.44 -81.32 -18.19
CA PRO A 25 3.90 -81.25 -18.02
C PRO A 25 4.51 -79.87 -18.41
N ALA A 26 5.82 -79.67 -18.22
CA ALA A 26 6.59 -78.47 -18.62
C ALA A 26 7.59 -78.78 -19.77
N PRO A 27 8.21 -77.80 -20.45
CA PRO A 27 7.80 -76.44 -20.78
C PRO A 27 7.81 -76.19 -22.31
N VAL A 28 6.93 -75.34 -22.83
CA VAL A 28 7.09 -74.71 -24.16
C VAL A 28 7.48 -73.26 -23.91
N ALA A 29 8.49 -72.79 -24.65
CA ALA A 29 9.14 -71.49 -24.50
C ALA A 29 8.17 -70.34 -24.18
N ALA A 30 8.55 -69.50 -23.22
CA ALA A 30 7.79 -68.33 -22.84
C ALA A 30 7.48 -67.46 -24.07
N PRO A 31 6.21 -67.09 -24.31
CA PRO A 31 5.89 -66.04 -25.26
C PRO A 31 6.45 -64.70 -24.73
N PRO A 32 6.72 -63.71 -25.59
CA PRO A 32 7.29 -62.43 -25.19
C PRO A 32 6.41 -61.81 -24.10
N GLU A 33 7.08 -61.22 -23.09
CA GLU A 33 6.45 -60.54 -21.95
C GLU A 33 5.20 -59.77 -22.40
N ALA A 34 4.06 -60.16 -21.83
CA ALA A 34 2.83 -59.43 -22.00
C ALA A 34 3.07 -57.98 -21.56
N VAL A 35 3.04 -57.05 -22.50
CA VAL A 35 3.12 -55.61 -22.25
C VAL A 35 2.14 -55.28 -21.13
N ARG A 36 2.68 -54.97 -19.94
CA ARG A 36 1.89 -54.57 -18.77
C ARG A 36 1.07 -53.36 -19.21
N LYS A 37 -0.25 -53.52 -19.33
CA LYS A 37 -1.14 -52.36 -19.51
C LYS A 37 -1.09 -51.54 -18.24
N VAL A 38 -0.28 -50.48 -18.25
CA VAL A 38 -0.20 -49.50 -17.17
C VAL A 38 -1.54 -48.79 -17.08
N ASP A 39 -2.18 -48.84 -15.90
CA ASP A 39 -3.32 -47.98 -15.60
C ASP A 39 -2.79 -46.60 -15.23
N ILE A 40 -2.66 -45.74 -16.24
CA ILE A 40 -2.07 -44.42 -16.12
C ILE A 40 -2.79 -43.54 -15.09
N TYR A 41 -4.10 -43.72 -14.89
CA TYR A 41 -4.87 -42.91 -13.94
C TYR A 41 -4.62 -43.36 -12.50
N ALA A 42 -4.46 -44.67 -12.27
CA ALA A 42 -4.07 -45.20 -10.97
C ALA A 42 -2.65 -44.78 -10.57
N GLU A 43 -1.72 -44.75 -11.53
CA GLU A 43 -0.35 -44.28 -11.29
C GLU A 43 -0.31 -42.76 -11.06
N HIS A 44 -1.04 -41.98 -11.86
CA HIS A 44 -1.18 -40.54 -11.67
C HIS A 44 -1.70 -40.16 -10.27
N ALA A 45 -2.67 -40.92 -9.73
CA ALA A 45 -3.16 -40.69 -8.38
C ALA A 45 -2.06 -40.86 -7.31
N LYS A 46 -1.15 -41.82 -7.49
CA LYS A 46 0.00 -42.01 -6.57
C LYS A 46 0.99 -40.85 -6.69
N TRP A 47 1.29 -40.41 -7.91
CA TRP A 47 2.18 -39.27 -8.15
C TRP A 47 1.62 -38.00 -7.49
N MET A 48 0.32 -37.74 -7.64
CA MET A 48 -0.35 -36.60 -7.02
C MET A 48 -0.41 -36.68 -5.49
N ALA A 49 -0.51 -37.89 -4.91
CA ALA A 49 -0.45 -38.07 -3.46
C ALA A 49 0.92 -37.65 -2.89
N LEU A 50 2.01 -38.10 -3.52
CA LEU A 50 3.38 -37.69 -3.15
C LEU A 50 3.61 -36.18 -3.34
N ALA A 51 3.12 -35.63 -4.45
CA ALA A 51 3.19 -34.18 -4.70
C ALA A 51 2.42 -33.37 -3.64
N GLY A 52 1.27 -33.87 -3.16
CA GLY A 52 0.51 -33.26 -2.06
C GLY A 52 1.27 -33.22 -0.73
N GLU A 53 2.18 -34.16 -0.51
CA GLU A 53 3.13 -34.19 0.63
C GLU A 53 4.40 -33.35 0.38
N ARG A 54 4.48 -32.61 -0.73
CA ARG A 54 5.66 -31.88 -1.21
C ARG A 54 6.88 -32.75 -1.53
N ARG A 55 6.68 -34.06 -1.75
CA ARG A 55 7.73 -35.03 -2.11
C ARG A 55 7.87 -35.15 -3.63
N PHE A 56 8.22 -34.03 -4.27
CA PHE A 56 8.21 -33.92 -5.74
C PHE A 56 9.26 -34.81 -6.43
N ASP A 57 10.47 -34.92 -5.87
CA ASP A 57 11.53 -35.76 -6.45
C ASP A 57 11.13 -37.24 -6.52
N GLU A 58 10.47 -37.74 -5.47
CA GLU A 58 9.97 -39.12 -5.42
C GLU A 58 8.83 -39.33 -6.43
N ALA A 59 7.93 -38.35 -6.54
CA ALA A 59 6.81 -38.40 -7.47
C ALA A 59 7.27 -38.37 -8.95
N ILE A 60 8.27 -37.53 -9.26
CA ILE A 60 8.90 -37.45 -10.58
C ILE A 60 9.61 -38.77 -10.92
N SER A 61 10.38 -39.31 -9.97
CA SER A 61 11.08 -40.58 -10.15
C SER A 61 10.11 -41.73 -10.41
N LEU A 62 9.01 -41.76 -9.66
CA LEU A 62 7.95 -42.76 -9.84
C LEU A 62 7.27 -42.63 -11.20
N CYS A 63 7.00 -41.40 -11.67
CA CYS A 63 6.43 -41.15 -12.99
C CYS A 63 7.35 -41.66 -14.12
N ARG A 64 8.64 -41.30 -14.06
CA ARG A 64 9.64 -41.70 -15.06
C ARG A 64 9.96 -43.21 -15.05
N ALA A 65 9.80 -43.88 -13.92
CA ALA A 65 9.94 -45.34 -13.84
C ALA A 65 8.75 -46.11 -14.44
N VAL A 66 7.59 -45.47 -14.53
CA VAL A 66 6.35 -46.06 -15.05
C VAL A 66 6.18 -45.79 -16.54
N ILE A 67 6.68 -44.65 -17.04
CA ILE A 67 6.54 -44.21 -18.43
C ILE A 67 7.91 -43.93 -19.03
N ASP A 68 8.32 -44.77 -19.99
CA ASP A 68 9.65 -44.71 -20.61
C ASP A 68 9.91 -43.42 -21.41
N VAL A 69 8.88 -42.88 -22.08
CA VAL A 69 8.94 -41.63 -22.86
C VAL A 69 7.80 -40.70 -22.40
N PRO A 70 7.96 -39.99 -21.26
CA PRO A 70 6.88 -39.19 -20.68
C PRO A 70 6.32 -38.13 -21.62
N GLU A 71 7.14 -37.57 -22.51
CA GLU A 71 6.80 -36.53 -23.50
C GLU A 71 5.80 -37.02 -24.56
N SER A 72 5.65 -38.33 -24.72
CA SER A 72 4.67 -38.96 -25.60
C SER A 72 3.34 -39.30 -24.92
N ASN A 73 3.27 -39.13 -23.60
CA ASN A 73 2.10 -39.45 -22.78
C ASN A 73 1.55 -38.18 -22.10
N PHE A 74 0.31 -37.82 -22.43
CA PHE A 74 -0.29 -36.57 -21.98
C PHE A 74 -0.34 -36.44 -20.45
N VAL A 75 -0.75 -37.50 -19.74
CA VAL A 75 -0.90 -37.49 -18.27
C VAL A 75 0.46 -37.38 -17.59
N ALA A 76 1.47 -38.11 -18.09
CA ALA A 76 2.83 -38.06 -17.56
C ALA A 76 3.49 -36.70 -17.82
N SER A 77 3.39 -36.18 -19.05
CA SER A 77 3.88 -34.85 -19.43
C SER A 77 3.25 -33.75 -18.58
N LEU A 78 1.93 -33.75 -18.43
CA LEU A 78 1.22 -32.75 -17.62
C LEU A 78 1.65 -32.80 -16.15
N PHE A 79 1.76 -34.01 -15.58
CA PHE A 79 2.20 -34.19 -14.21
C PHE A 79 3.64 -33.72 -13.97
N LEU A 80 4.58 -34.14 -14.82
CA LEU A 80 6.00 -33.74 -14.71
C LEU A 80 6.13 -32.23 -14.86
N GLY A 81 5.45 -31.65 -15.84
CA GLY A 81 5.37 -30.20 -16.04
C GLY A 81 4.90 -29.45 -14.79
N HIS A 82 3.82 -29.91 -14.18
CA HIS A 82 3.32 -29.37 -12.92
C HIS A 82 4.34 -29.51 -11.76
N ALA A 83 4.92 -30.70 -11.58
CA ALA A 83 5.86 -30.96 -10.49
C ALA A 83 7.11 -30.06 -10.59
N TYR A 84 7.70 -29.96 -11.78
CA TYR A 84 8.83 -29.08 -12.04
C TYR A 84 8.50 -27.60 -11.84
N ALA A 85 7.29 -27.16 -12.24
CA ALA A 85 6.84 -25.79 -12.00
C ALA A 85 6.74 -25.47 -10.50
N GLN A 86 6.22 -26.39 -9.68
CA GLN A 86 6.15 -26.22 -8.22
C GLN A 86 7.53 -26.17 -7.55
N MET A 87 8.53 -26.81 -8.17
CA MET A 87 9.93 -26.76 -7.74
C MET A 87 10.69 -25.53 -8.28
N GLN A 88 10.02 -24.62 -8.98
CA GLN A 88 10.62 -23.47 -9.68
C GLN A 88 11.68 -23.85 -10.74
N GLN A 89 11.64 -25.10 -11.22
CA GLN A 89 12.49 -25.60 -12.31
C GLN A 89 11.79 -25.31 -13.65
N HIS A 90 11.73 -24.03 -14.02
CA HIS A 90 10.90 -23.56 -15.14
C HIS A 90 11.31 -24.11 -16.52
N ALA A 91 12.60 -24.39 -16.74
CA ALA A 91 13.08 -24.94 -18.01
C ALA A 91 12.55 -26.37 -18.24
N ASP A 92 12.69 -27.25 -17.25
CA ASP A 92 12.16 -28.62 -17.29
C ASP A 92 10.63 -28.61 -17.36
N ALA A 93 9.99 -27.75 -16.56
CA ALA A 93 8.53 -27.60 -16.60
C ALA A 93 8.03 -27.25 -18.00
N ARG A 94 8.68 -26.29 -18.67
CA ARG A 94 8.33 -25.84 -20.01
C ARG A 94 8.43 -26.96 -21.05
N GLU A 95 9.46 -27.79 -20.99
CA GLU A 95 9.64 -28.91 -21.93
C GLU A 95 8.45 -29.88 -21.87
N TYR A 96 8.12 -30.35 -20.66
CA TYR A 96 7.02 -31.28 -20.45
C TYR A 96 5.64 -30.65 -20.71
N LEU A 97 5.45 -29.38 -20.36
CA LEU A 97 4.18 -28.69 -20.61
C LEU A 97 3.95 -28.41 -22.10
N ARG A 98 5.00 -28.11 -22.88
CA ARG A 98 4.90 -28.02 -24.34
C ARG A 98 4.52 -29.36 -24.96
N ALA A 99 5.11 -30.45 -24.48
CA ALA A 99 4.72 -31.79 -24.90
C ALA A 99 3.24 -32.09 -24.57
N ALA A 100 2.79 -31.76 -23.35
CA ALA A 100 1.39 -31.93 -22.96
C ALA A 100 0.42 -31.12 -23.85
N VAL A 101 0.72 -29.85 -24.14
CA VAL A 101 -0.09 -29.00 -25.03
C VAL A 101 -0.05 -29.52 -26.47
N ALA A 102 1.08 -30.03 -26.95
CA ALA A 102 1.17 -30.63 -28.29
C ALA A 102 0.31 -31.90 -28.42
N LEU A 103 0.22 -32.71 -27.35
CA LEU A 103 -0.61 -33.92 -27.32
C LEU A 103 -2.11 -33.59 -27.17
N ASN A 104 -2.45 -32.56 -26.41
CA ASN A 104 -3.83 -32.11 -26.23
C ASN A 104 -3.91 -30.58 -26.04
N GLY A 105 -3.96 -29.85 -27.16
CA GLY A 105 -4.02 -28.38 -27.15
C GLY A 105 -5.32 -27.79 -26.62
N ASN A 106 -6.35 -28.60 -26.39
CA ASN A 106 -7.63 -28.18 -25.83
C ASN A 106 -7.73 -28.45 -24.31
N ASP A 107 -6.67 -28.94 -23.67
CA ASP A 107 -6.65 -29.08 -22.22
C ASP A 107 -6.40 -27.73 -21.54
N TYR A 108 -7.32 -27.33 -20.66
CA TYR A 108 -7.23 -26.07 -19.93
C TYR A 108 -6.01 -26.00 -19.02
N TYR A 109 -5.70 -27.06 -18.27
CA TYR A 109 -4.63 -27.05 -17.28
C TYR A 109 -3.25 -27.09 -17.92
N ALA A 110 -3.08 -27.83 -19.01
CA ALA A 110 -1.83 -27.84 -19.78
C ALA A 110 -1.50 -26.44 -20.32
N ASN A 111 -2.49 -25.74 -20.90
CA ASN A 111 -2.31 -24.36 -21.37
C ASN A 111 -2.03 -23.39 -20.21
N LEU A 112 -2.78 -23.48 -19.11
CA LEU A 112 -2.63 -22.57 -17.96
C LEU A 112 -1.26 -22.71 -17.28
N LEU A 113 -0.82 -23.95 -17.03
CA LEU A 113 0.49 -24.21 -16.43
C LEU A 113 1.63 -23.79 -17.37
N LEU A 114 1.47 -23.99 -18.68
CA LEU A 114 2.45 -23.51 -19.64
C LEU A 114 2.49 -21.98 -19.65
N ALA A 115 1.35 -21.31 -19.62
CA ALA A 115 1.27 -19.84 -19.57
C ALA A 115 1.98 -19.26 -18.33
N HIS A 116 1.73 -19.83 -17.14
CA HIS A 116 2.45 -19.45 -15.92
C HIS A 116 3.96 -19.65 -16.04
N THR A 117 4.37 -20.78 -16.62
CA THR A 117 5.78 -21.14 -16.79
C THR A 117 6.48 -20.20 -17.77
N GLU A 118 5.89 -19.96 -18.95
CA GLU A 118 6.40 -19.02 -19.95
C GLU A 118 6.46 -17.60 -19.37
N GLY A 119 5.46 -17.20 -18.56
CA GLY A 119 5.45 -15.94 -17.83
C GLY A 119 6.60 -15.80 -16.82
N ALA A 120 6.84 -16.84 -16.00
CA ALA A 120 7.93 -16.87 -15.03
C ALA A 120 9.32 -16.83 -15.71
N MET A 121 9.43 -17.34 -16.94
CA MET A 121 10.63 -17.28 -17.76
C MET A 121 10.79 -15.94 -18.51
N GLY A 122 9.85 -15.01 -18.39
CA GLY A 122 9.88 -13.72 -19.09
C GLY A 122 9.40 -13.76 -20.55
N HIS A 123 8.87 -14.89 -21.02
CA HIS A 123 8.32 -15.03 -22.38
C HIS A 123 6.88 -14.51 -22.45
N SER A 124 6.69 -13.23 -22.18
CA SER A 124 5.36 -12.68 -21.88
C SER A 124 4.35 -12.78 -23.03
N GLY A 125 4.76 -12.68 -24.29
CA GLY A 125 3.81 -12.76 -25.42
C GLY A 125 3.24 -14.17 -25.64
N GLU A 126 4.07 -15.19 -25.47
CA GLU A 126 3.63 -16.59 -25.51
C GLU A 126 2.66 -16.87 -24.35
N ALA A 127 2.99 -16.40 -23.16
CA ALA A 127 2.14 -16.53 -21.98
C ALA A 127 0.76 -15.87 -22.20
N VAL A 128 0.71 -14.63 -22.72
CA VAL A 128 -0.54 -13.93 -23.03
C VAL A 128 -1.38 -14.73 -24.03
N SER A 129 -0.76 -15.27 -25.08
CA SER A 129 -1.45 -16.11 -26.08
C SER A 129 -2.05 -17.37 -25.46
N LEU A 130 -1.31 -18.05 -24.58
CA LEU A 130 -1.79 -19.25 -23.87
C LEU A 130 -2.90 -18.93 -22.86
N TYR A 131 -2.83 -17.81 -22.14
CA TYR A 131 -3.91 -17.36 -21.27
C TYR A 131 -5.18 -17.03 -22.05
N MET A 132 -5.06 -16.32 -23.18
CA MET A 132 -6.19 -16.07 -24.07
C MET A 132 -6.80 -17.38 -24.56
N ARG A 133 -5.96 -18.36 -24.91
CA ARG A 133 -6.42 -19.71 -25.27
C ARG A 133 -7.21 -20.36 -24.15
N CYS A 134 -6.76 -20.26 -22.89
CA CYS A 134 -7.49 -20.78 -21.74
C CYS A 134 -8.91 -20.18 -21.61
N CYS A 135 -9.08 -18.91 -21.95
CA CYS A 135 -10.37 -18.23 -21.91
C CYS A 135 -11.36 -18.70 -22.99
N GLU A 136 -10.86 -19.27 -24.09
CA GLU A 136 -11.68 -19.82 -25.17
C GLU A 136 -12.14 -21.27 -24.90
N LEU A 137 -11.47 -21.97 -23.98
CA LEU A 137 -11.74 -23.37 -23.67
C LEU A 137 -12.92 -23.53 -22.70
N PRO A 138 -13.59 -24.70 -22.69
CA PRO A 138 -14.59 -25.01 -21.66
C PRO A 138 -13.93 -25.12 -20.28
N ALA A 139 -14.14 -24.13 -19.42
CA ALA A 139 -13.58 -24.05 -18.07
C ALA A 139 -14.64 -23.58 -17.05
N GLU A 140 -14.47 -23.96 -15.78
CA GLU A 140 -15.34 -23.47 -14.69
C GLU A 140 -15.18 -21.98 -14.44
N SER A 141 -13.97 -21.43 -14.68
CA SER A 141 -13.67 -20.01 -14.52
C SER A 141 -12.58 -19.60 -15.51
N ILE A 142 -12.73 -18.39 -16.06
CA ILE A 142 -11.75 -17.75 -16.94
C ILE A 142 -11.07 -16.55 -16.26
N VAL A 143 -11.38 -16.28 -15.00
CA VAL A 143 -10.95 -15.07 -14.29
C VAL A 143 -9.42 -14.99 -14.20
N GLU A 144 -8.79 -16.04 -13.69
CA GLU A 144 -7.33 -16.13 -13.54
C GLU A 144 -6.59 -15.93 -14.88
N PRO A 145 -6.86 -16.71 -15.94
CA PRO A 145 -6.15 -16.53 -17.20
C PRO A 145 -6.43 -15.16 -17.83
N PHE A 146 -7.67 -14.66 -17.78
CA PHE A 146 -7.98 -13.36 -18.38
C PHE A 146 -7.32 -12.20 -17.62
N GLU A 147 -7.30 -12.22 -16.28
CA GLU A 147 -6.58 -11.23 -15.46
C GLU A 147 -5.07 -11.28 -15.71
N ALA A 148 -4.48 -12.47 -15.82
CA ALA A 148 -3.06 -12.64 -16.13
C ALA A 148 -2.72 -12.08 -17.52
N ALA A 149 -3.52 -12.41 -18.55
CA ALA A 149 -3.37 -11.86 -19.89
C ALA A 149 -3.46 -10.33 -19.89
N MET A 150 -4.47 -9.78 -19.21
CA MET A 150 -4.69 -8.33 -19.08
C MET A 150 -3.47 -7.65 -18.46
N LYS A 151 -2.99 -8.14 -17.31
CA LYS A 151 -1.83 -7.58 -16.61
C LYS A 151 -0.56 -7.60 -17.47
N MET A 152 -0.30 -8.70 -18.14
CA MET A 152 0.90 -8.87 -18.96
C MET A 152 0.87 -8.05 -20.24
N ALA A 153 -0.28 -7.98 -20.92
CA ALA A 153 -0.44 -7.16 -22.11
C ALA A 153 -0.28 -5.65 -21.80
N MET A 154 -0.81 -5.18 -20.66
CA MET A 154 -0.61 -3.79 -20.22
C MET A 154 0.87 -3.44 -20.02
N ALA A 155 1.64 -4.34 -19.39
CA ALA A 155 3.06 -4.11 -19.14
C ALA A 155 3.91 -4.07 -20.43
N ARG A 156 3.47 -4.74 -21.49
CA ARG A 156 4.19 -4.79 -22.78
C ARG A 156 3.91 -3.60 -23.68
N GLY A 157 2.72 -2.99 -23.58
CA GLY A 157 2.28 -1.96 -24.52
C GLY A 157 2.15 -2.46 -25.98
N ASP A 158 2.08 -3.77 -26.18
CA ASP A 158 1.98 -4.41 -27.51
C ASP A 158 0.58 -4.21 -28.11
N ARG A 159 0.53 -3.63 -29.31
CA ARG A 159 -0.74 -3.28 -29.97
C ARG A 159 -1.48 -4.51 -30.51
N ASP A 160 -0.77 -5.56 -30.91
CA ASP A 160 -1.39 -6.72 -31.56
C ASP A 160 -2.05 -7.63 -30.52
N GLU A 161 -1.31 -7.95 -29.44
CA GLU A 161 -1.84 -8.67 -28.28
C GLU A 161 -2.98 -7.90 -27.62
N GLY A 162 -2.83 -6.57 -27.47
CA GLY A 162 -3.88 -5.70 -26.92
C GLY A 162 -5.16 -5.70 -27.75
N ALA A 163 -5.03 -5.70 -29.09
CA ALA A 163 -6.18 -5.80 -30.00
C ALA A 163 -6.83 -7.19 -29.98
N ALA A 164 -6.03 -8.26 -29.86
CA ALA A 164 -6.54 -9.62 -29.70
C ALA A 164 -7.33 -9.77 -28.39
N LEU A 165 -6.78 -9.27 -27.29
CA LEU A 165 -7.44 -9.31 -25.99
C LEU A 165 -8.73 -8.48 -25.97
N SER A 166 -8.79 -7.35 -26.67
CA SER A 166 -10.03 -6.58 -26.83
C SER A 166 -11.11 -7.35 -27.59
N ARG A 167 -10.76 -8.08 -28.66
CA ARG A 167 -11.73 -8.92 -29.38
C ARG A 167 -12.22 -10.08 -28.51
N LEU A 168 -11.31 -10.69 -27.75
CA LEU A 168 -11.65 -11.75 -26.80
C LEU A 168 -12.60 -11.22 -25.72
N PHE A 169 -12.34 -10.03 -25.18
CA PHE A 169 -13.24 -9.35 -24.25
C PHE A 169 -14.66 -9.21 -24.82
N ASP A 170 -14.80 -8.65 -26.04
CA ASP A 170 -16.12 -8.41 -26.65
C ASP A 170 -16.89 -9.73 -26.82
N MET A 171 -16.20 -10.79 -27.26
CA MET A 171 -16.79 -12.12 -27.38
C MET A 171 -17.23 -12.70 -26.03
N LEU A 172 -16.38 -12.64 -25.01
CA LEU A 172 -16.70 -13.22 -23.70
C LEU A 172 -17.81 -12.44 -22.99
N TYR A 173 -17.79 -11.11 -23.11
CA TYR A 173 -18.80 -10.24 -22.53
C TYR A 173 -20.17 -10.46 -23.19
N ALA A 174 -20.24 -10.57 -24.51
CA ALA A 174 -21.48 -10.86 -25.24
C ALA A 174 -22.10 -12.25 -24.92
N ASN A 175 -21.32 -13.16 -24.33
CA ASN A 175 -21.75 -14.50 -23.94
C ASN A 175 -21.91 -14.66 -22.41
N ASP A 176 -21.95 -13.56 -21.64
CA ASP A 176 -22.08 -13.55 -20.17
C ASP A 176 -21.00 -14.39 -19.44
N LYS A 177 -19.81 -14.52 -20.04
CA LYS A 177 -18.70 -15.30 -19.47
C LYS A 177 -17.74 -14.49 -18.60
N LEU A 178 -17.81 -13.16 -18.65
CA LEU A 178 -16.95 -12.27 -17.86
C LEU A 178 -17.68 -11.76 -16.62
N PRO A 179 -17.16 -12.01 -15.41
CA PRO A 179 -17.69 -11.39 -14.20
C PRO A 179 -17.58 -9.86 -14.26
N LEU A 180 -18.60 -9.19 -13.71
CA LEU A 180 -18.69 -7.72 -13.76
C LEU A 180 -17.43 -6.99 -13.25
N PRO A 181 -16.82 -7.35 -12.10
CA PRO A 181 -15.61 -6.66 -11.63
C PRO A 181 -14.45 -6.72 -12.63
N LEU A 182 -14.33 -7.84 -13.34
CA LEU A 182 -13.29 -8.03 -14.34
C LEU A 182 -13.60 -7.24 -15.62
N ALA A 183 -14.87 -7.19 -16.02
CA ALA A 183 -15.28 -6.39 -17.17
C ALA A 183 -15.05 -4.88 -16.95
N LEU A 184 -15.40 -4.37 -15.77
CA LEU A 184 -15.16 -2.97 -15.39
C LEU A 184 -13.66 -2.63 -15.43
N LYS A 185 -12.81 -3.47 -14.81
CA LYS A 185 -11.35 -3.28 -14.83
C LYS A 185 -10.80 -3.31 -16.25
N PHE A 186 -11.26 -4.23 -17.10
CA PHE A 186 -10.81 -4.31 -18.48
C PHE A 186 -11.13 -3.01 -19.23
N LEU A 187 -12.40 -2.58 -19.23
CA LEU A 187 -12.82 -1.35 -19.92
C LEU A 187 -12.04 -0.13 -19.40
N PHE A 188 -11.83 -0.05 -18.09
CA PHE A 188 -11.07 1.00 -17.45
C PHE A 188 -9.61 1.04 -17.92
N PHE A 189 -8.88 -0.07 -17.87
CA PHE A 189 -7.47 -0.09 -18.26
C PHE A 189 -7.25 0.00 -19.78
N TRP A 190 -8.18 -0.52 -20.59
CA TRP A 190 -8.14 -0.39 -22.06
C TRP A 190 -8.63 0.98 -22.56
N ARG A 191 -8.92 1.93 -21.67
CA ARG A 191 -9.42 3.28 -22.00
C ARG A 191 -10.69 3.26 -22.86
N ARG A 192 -11.56 2.27 -22.66
CA ARG A 192 -12.89 2.19 -23.28
C ARG A 192 -13.92 2.96 -22.45
N ASP A 193 -13.60 4.23 -22.20
CA ASP A 193 -14.28 5.06 -21.20
C ASP A 193 -15.78 5.24 -21.51
N ALA A 194 -16.17 5.33 -22.78
CA ALA A 194 -17.58 5.42 -23.19
C ALA A 194 -18.37 4.13 -22.97
N ASP A 195 -17.74 2.97 -23.16
CA ASP A 195 -18.38 1.68 -22.88
C ASP A 195 -18.47 1.44 -21.37
N LEU A 196 -17.45 1.86 -20.61
CA LEU A 196 -17.47 1.83 -19.15
C LEU A 196 -18.60 2.70 -18.59
N ALA A 197 -18.72 3.95 -19.05
CA ALA A 197 -19.79 4.85 -18.63
C ALA A 197 -21.17 4.27 -18.91
N ARG A 198 -21.40 3.79 -20.15
CA ARG A 198 -22.67 3.16 -20.54
C ARG A 198 -22.99 1.92 -19.70
N MET A 199 -21.98 1.10 -19.39
CA MET A 199 -22.16 -0.08 -18.54
C MET A 199 -22.58 0.32 -17.12
N LEU A 200 -21.98 1.37 -16.55
CA LEU A 200 -22.33 1.87 -15.22
C LEU A 200 -23.73 2.52 -15.18
N GLU A 201 -24.11 3.27 -16.22
CA GLU A 201 -25.46 3.83 -16.41
C GLU A 201 -26.51 2.72 -16.49
N GLN A 202 -26.26 1.65 -17.25
CA GLN A 202 -27.21 0.53 -17.41
C GLN A 202 -27.45 -0.27 -16.13
N MET A 203 -26.62 -0.10 -15.09
CA MET A 203 -26.91 -0.63 -13.76
C MET A 203 -28.02 0.15 -13.02
N GLU A 204 -28.67 1.11 -13.70
CA GLU A 204 -29.86 1.85 -13.27
C GLU A 204 -31.02 0.96 -12.79
N GLY A 205 -31.01 0.70 -11.47
CA GLY A 205 -31.99 -0.10 -10.73
C GLY A 205 -31.53 -0.51 -9.32
N ALA A 206 -30.22 -0.54 -9.05
CA ALA A 206 -29.66 -0.73 -7.71
C ALA A 206 -29.58 0.61 -6.95
N ASP A 207 -29.77 0.65 -5.63
CA ASP A 207 -29.62 1.90 -4.83
C ASP A 207 -28.26 2.57 -5.14
N GLU A 208 -28.21 3.92 -5.20
CA GLU A 208 -26.96 4.68 -5.51
C GLU A 208 -25.74 4.22 -4.68
N GLY A 209 -25.97 3.73 -3.46
CA GLY A 209 -24.94 3.20 -2.58
C GLY A 209 -24.37 1.83 -2.95
N GLN A 210 -24.84 1.20 -4.03
CA GLN A 210 -24.49 -0.17 -4.42
C GLN A 210 -23.72 -0.25 -5.74
N ARG A 211 -23.41 0.88 -6.39
CA ARG A 211 -22.76 0.90 -7.72
C ARG A 211 -21.35 1.48 -7.70
N PRO A 212 -20.39 0.84 -8.40
CA PRO A 212 -19.10 1.45 -8.69
C PRO A 212 -19.26 2.76 -9.45
N SER A 213 -18.25 3.64 -9.40
CA SER A 213 -18.23 4.86 -10.21
C SER A 213 -16.91 5.04 -10.94
N PHE A 214 -16.98 5.64 -12.13
CA PHE A 214 -15.81 6.03 -12.91
C PHE A 214 -15.64 7.55 -12.81
N ARG A 215 -14.49 7.99 -12.29
CA ARG A 215 -14.26 9.41 -11.97
C ARG A 215 -12.94 9.91 -12.55
N ARG A 216 -12.94 11.09 -13.16
CA ARG A 216 -11.75 11.83 -13.60
C ARG A 216 -11.09 12.53 -12.43
N ILE A 217 -9.76 12.56 -12.44
CA ILE A 217 -8.98 13.25 -11.42
C ILE A 217 -8.84 14.73 -11.80
N ARG A 218 -9.11 15.62 -10.85
CA ARG A 218 -8.99 17.08 -10.99
C ARG A 218 -8.25 17.68 -9.80
N SER A 219 -7.56 18.80 -10.00
CA SER A 219 -7.09 19.63 -8.88
C SER A 219 -8.24 20.47 -8.33
N ALA A 220 -8.13 20.92 -7.07
CA ALA A 220 -9.14 21.80 -6.47
C ALA A 220 -9.23 23.13 -7.24
N LYS A 221 -8.09 23.63 -7.73
CA LYS A 221 -8.00 24.85 -8.54
C LYS A 221 -8.76 24.70 -9.85
N ASP A 222 -8.47 23.66 -10.63
CA ASP A 222 -9.07 23.52 -11.96
C ASP A 222 -10.57 23.29 -11.85
N TRP A 223 -10.99 22.47 -10.89
CA TRP A 223 -12.42 22.23 -10.63
C TRP A 223 -13.14 23.52 -10.27
N ALA A 224 -12.64 24.27 -9.27
CA ALA A 224 -13.31 25.46 -8.79
C ALA A 224 -13.38 26.55 -9.87
N LEU A 225 -12.31 26.75 -10.65
CA LEU A 225 -12.30 27.74 -11.73
C LEU A 225 -13.25 27.39 -12.88
N GLU A 226 -13.30 26.12 -13.31
CA GLU A 226 -14.19 25.70 -14.39
C GLU A 226 -15.68 25.78 -14.01
N ASN A 227 -15.99 25.44 -12.76
CA ASN A 227 -17.37 25.45 -12.25
C ASN A 227 -17.79 26.80 -11.64
N ARG A 228 -16.91 27.81 -11.68
CA ARG A 228 -17.13 29.15 -11.11
C ARG A 228 -17.45 29.10 -9.61
N GLU A 229 -16.79 28.17 -8.90
CA GLU A 229 -16.84 28.04 -7.45
C GLU A 229 -15.75 28.90 -6.79
N GLY A 230 -15.78 29.02 -5.46
CA GLY A 230 -14.84 29.85 -4.73
C GLY A 230 -13.42 29.29 -4.80
N TYR A 231 -12.46 30.07 -5.32
CA TYR A 231 -11.03 29.76 -5.23
C TYR A 231 -10.25 31.03 -4.93
N GLN A 232 -9.50 31.03 -3.83
CA GLN A 232 -8.67 32.14 -3.40
C GLN A 232 -7.24 31.67 -3.19
N SER A 233 -6.31 32.18 -3.99
CA SER A 233 -4.89 32.06 -3.67
C SER A 233 -4.53 32.95 -2.48
N LEU A 234 -3.76 32.42 -1.53
CA LEU A 234 -3.36 33.09 -0.30
C LEU A 234 -1.91 33.62 -0.36
N GLY A 235 -1.27 33.56 -1.53
CA GLY A 235 0.10 34.04 -1.73
C GLY A 235 0.93 33.14 -2.63
N ALA A 236 2.23 33.47 -2.73
CA ALA A 236 3.21 32.65 -3.41
C ALA A 236 3.55 31.40 -2.56
N PRO A 237 3.94 30.27 -3.20
CA PRO A 237 4.42 29.11 -2.48
C PRO A 237 5.64 29.45 -1.61
N PRO A 238 5.63 29.17 -0.29
CA PRO A 238 6.80 29.43 0.56
C PRO A 238 7.96 28.50 0.20
N SER A 239 9.19 28.97 0.43
CA SER A 239 10.39 28.13 0.33
C SER A 239 10.57 27.35 1.64
N ILE A 240 10.80 26.05 1.53
CA ILE A 240 11.12 25.15 2.63
C ILE A 240 12.61 24.85 2.55
N ARG A 241 13.32 25.20 3.63
CA ARG A 241 14.72 24.82 3.81
C ARG A 241 14.80 23.33 4.15
N LEU A 242 15.69 22.62 3.47
CA LEU A 242 16.02 21.23 3.74
C LEU A 242 17.48 21.15 4.17
N VAL A 243 17.76 20.44 5.25
CA VAL A 243 19.14 20.25 5.74
C VAL A 243 19.37 18.77 5.96
N ALA A 244 20.37 18.18 5.30
CA ALA A 244 20.68 16.76 5.48
C ALA A 244 21.03 16.48 6.97
N PRO A 245 20.30 15.59 7.64
CA PRO A 245 20.51 15.34 9.07
C PRO A 245 21.64 14.31 9.28
N THR A 246 22.87 14.79 9.12
CA THR A 246 24.13 14.06 9.36
C THR A 246 24.74 14.47 10.71
N GLU A 247 25.73 13.76 11.24
CA GLU A 247 26.38 14.16 12.51
C GLU A 247 27.15 15.49 12.43
N VAL A 248 27.52 15.89 11.22
CA VAL A 248 28.35 17.07 10.94
C VAL A 248 27.57 18.20 10.31
N TYR A 249 26.23 18.11 10.23
CA TYR A 249 25.40 19.11 9.54
C TYR A 249 25.64 20.54 10.07
N ALA A 250 26.02 20.68 11.34
CA ALA A 250 26.30 21.98 11.94
C ALA A 250 27.58 22.64 11.41
N SER A 251 28.57 21.84 11.01
CA SER A 251 29.85 22.32 10.44
C SER A 251 29.88 22.25 8.91
N ASP A 252 29.13 21.34 8.31
CA ASP A 252 29.01 21.14 6.86
C ASP A 252 27.53 20.95 6.47
N PRO A 253 26.73 22.02 6.48
CA PRO A 253 25.31 21.93 6.17
C PRO A 253 25.12 21.69 4.68
N HIS A 254 24.83 20.46 4.30
CA HIS A 254 24.28 20.17 2.98
C HIS A 254 22.81 20.60 2.95
N GLU A 255 22.58 21.83 2.49
CA GLU A 255 21.25 22.43 2.42
C GLU A 255 20.71 22.57 1.00
N GLN A 256 19.40 22.46 0.89
CA GLN A 256 18.63 22.66 -0.34
C GLN A 256 17.34 23.42 -0.02
N HIS A 257 16.69 23.96 -1.05
CA HIS A 257 15.42 24.64 -0.91
C HIS A 257 14.41 24.05 -1.90
N VAL A 258 13.23 23.73 -1.40
CA VAL A 258 12.09 23.30 -2.23
C VAL A 258 10.93 24.26 -2.05
N LEU A 259 10.12 24.42 -3.10
CA LEU A 259 8.89 25.19 -2.99
C LEU A 259 7.80 24.30 -2.39
N ALA A 260 7.06 24.87 -1.43
CA ALA A 260 5.84 24.29 -0.94
C ALA A 260 4.73 24.30 -2.01
N SER A 261 3.58 23.72 -1.70
CA SER A 261 2.36 23.92 -2.48
C SER A 261 1.91 25.38 -2.42
N GLN A 262 1.28 25.86 -3.48
CA GLN A 262 0.65 27.19 -3.48
C GLN A 262 -0.45 27.24 -2.42
N PRO A 263 -0.39 28.15 -1.43
CA PRO A 263 -1.42 28.23 -0.40
C PRO A 263 -2.72 28.77 -1.01
N TYR A 264 -3.84 28.12 -0.72
CA TYR A 264 -5.16 28.51 -1.22
C TYR A 264 -6.30 28.15 -0.24
N LEU A 265 -7.47 28.73 -0.48
CA LEU A 265 -8.77 28.26 0.02
C LEU A 265 -9.69 28.00 -1.17
N ALA A 266 -10.35 26.85 -1.19
CA ALA A 266 -11.33 26.52 -2.22
C ALA A 266 -12.65 26.03 -1.60
N GLU A 267 -13.74 26.41 -2.25
CA GLU A 267 -15.10 25.96 -1.96
C GLU A 267 -15.50 24.96 -3.03
N LEU A 268 -15.88 23.74 -2.62
CA LEU A 268 -16.40 22.70 -3.50
C LEU A 268 -17.89 22.49 -3.20
N ARG A 269 -18.75 22.75 -4.18
CA ARG A 269 -20.21 22.64 -3.98
C ARG A 269 -20.72 21.22 -4.22
N ASN A 270 -21.72 20.81 -3.43
CA ASN A 270 -22.34 19.49 -3.50
C ASN A 270 -21.31 18.35 -3.50
N ALA A 271 -20.28 18.51 -2.67
CA ALA A 271 -19.19 17.55 -2.58
C ALA A 271 -19.62 16.33 -1.77
N ARG A 272 -19.00 15.18 -2.03
CA ARG A 272 -19.11 13.98 -1.18
C ARG A 272 -17.71 13.56 -0.74
N ILE A 273 -17.58 13.20 0.52
CA ILE A 273 -16.33 12.67 1.10
C ILE A 273 -16.61 11.36 1.81
N VAL A 274 -15.57 10.53 1.96
CA VAL A 274 -15.65 9.21 2.59
C VAL A 274 -14.63 9.12 3.70
N SER A 275 -15.00 8.45 4.80
CA SER A 275 -14.07 8.21 5.91
C SER A 275 -12.77 7.56 5.41
N ALA A 276 -11.62 7.97 5.93
CA ALA A 276 -10.32 7.41 5.58
C ALA A 276 -10.00 7.43 4.07
N SER A 277 -10.53 8.41 3.33
CA SER A 277 -10.15 8.71 1.94
C SER A 277 -9.87 10.21 1.80
N SER A 278 -8.81 10.55 1.06
CA SER A 278 -8.48 11.95 0.73
C SER A 278 -9.17 12.42 -0.57
N LEU A 279 -10.04 11.60 -1.17
CA LEU A 279 -10.76 11.92 -2.40
C LEU A 279 -12.00 12.75 -2.09
N VAL A 280 -12.20 13.83 -2.83
CA VAL A 280 -13.44 14.62 -2.78
C VAL A 280 -14.23 14.40 -4.06
N TYR A 281 -15.37 13.73 -3.97
CA TYR A 281 -16.25 13.45 -5.08
C TYR A 281 -17.03 14.72 -5.42
N VAL A 282 -16.98 15.15 -6.68
CA VAL A 282 -17.64 16.37 -7.16
C VAL A 282 -18.26 16.13 -8.52
N GLY A 283 -19.41 16.76 -8.77
CA GLY A 283 -20.23 16.48 -9.95
C GLY A 283 -20.56 14.98 -10.11
N ASP A 284 -20.87 14.58 -11.33
CA ASP A 284 -21.29 13.20 -11.64
C ASP A 284 -20.12 12.29 -12.01
N ASP A 285 -18.98 12.85 -12.41
CA ASP A 285 -17.88 12.11 -13.04
C ASP A 285 -16.48 12.54 -12.57
N CYS A 286 -16.35 13.34 -11.51
CA CYS A 286 -15.04 13.83 -11.06
C CYS A 286 -14.73 13.51 -9.58
N VAL A 287 -13.44 13.45 -9.29
CA VAL A 287 -12.86 13.52 -7.94
C VAL A 287 -11.77 14.60 -7.92
N VAL A 288 -11.74 15.37 -6.84
CA VAL A 288 -10.71 16.37 -6.56
C VAL A 288 -9.64 15.76 -5.65
N SER A 289 -8.38 15.85 -6.06
CA SER A 289 -7.20 15.52 -5.27
C SER A 289 -5.97 16.19 -5.87
N ASP A 290 -5.43 17.20 -5.19
CA ASP A 290 -4.25 17.92 -5.67
C ASP A 290 -3.01 17.02 -5.78
N VAL A 291 -2.88 16.03 -4.88
CA VAL A 291 -1.74 15.10 -4.90
C VAL A 291 -1.78 14.19 -6.14
N LEU A 292 -2.98 13.73 -6.54
CA LEU A 292 -3.13 12.93 -7.76
C LEU A 292 -3.09 13.79 -9.03
N ALA A 293 -3.55 15.04 -8.95
CA ALA A 293 -3.55 15.99 -10.06
C ALA A 293 -2.21 16.72 -10.23
N ASP A 294 -1.21 16.44 -9.38
CA ASP A 294 0.12 17.03 -9.50
C ASP A 294 0.74 16.69 -10.87
N GLU A 295 1.12 17.72 -11.62
CA GLU A 295 1.57 17.60 -13.01
C GLU A 295 2.87 16.80 -13.16
N LEU A 296 3.72 16.80 -12.13
CA LEU A 296 5.04 16.18 -12.17
C LEU A 296 5.02 14.76 -11.62
N TYR A 297 4.29 14.54 -10.52
CA TYR A 297 4.42 13.35 -9.70
C TYR A 297 3.09 12.65 -9.41
N GLY A 298 1.94 13.21 -9.81
CA GLY A 298 0.63 12.63 -9.54
C GLY A 298 0.46 11.22 -10.11
N ASN A 299 1.10 10.93 -11.24
CA ASN A 299 1.13 9.59 -11.85
C ASN A 299 1.96 8.54 -11.07
N GLN A 300 2.72 8.96 -10.05
CA GLN A 300 3.55 8.09 -9.22
C GLN A 300 2.86 7.72 -7.90
N VAL A 301 1.74 8.36 -7.59
CA VAL A 301 0.98 8.17 -6.35
C VAL A 301 0.17 6.89 -6.42
N SER A 302 0.29 6.07 -5.38
CA SER A 302 -0.46 4.83 -5.24
C SER A 302 -1.60 5.00 -4.25
N LEU A 303 -2.82 4.65 -4.67
CA LEU A 303 -3.99 4.59 -3.79
C LEU A 303 -4.24 3.19 -3.22
N ALA A 304 -3.22 2.32 -3.15
CA ALA A 304 -3.37 0.93 -2.74
C ALA A 304 -3.96 0.73 -1.32
N TYR A 305 -3.86 1.73 -0.43
CA TYR A 305 -4.46 1.68 0.91
C TYR A 305 -5.87 2.29 0.98
N ASP A 306 -6.31 3.00 -0.06
CA ASP A 306 -7.66 3.55 -0.09
C ASP A 306 -8.64 2.48 -0.56
N LYS A 307 -9.44 1.97 0.39
CA LYS A 307 -10.40 0.88 0.16
C LYS A 307 -11.53 1.26 -0.79
N THR A 308 -11.70 2.55 -1.10
CA THR A 308 -12.67 3.01 -2.09
C THR A 308 -12.16 2.82 -3.52
N VAL A 309 -10.87 2.54 -3.75
CA VAL A 309 -10.30 2.42 -5.09
C VAL A 309 -10.29 0.99 -5.59
N LEU A 310 -11.03 0.71 -6.67
CA LEU A 310 -11.05 -0.58 -7.35
C LEU A 310 -9.96 -0.70 -8.43
N ALA A 311 -9.66 0.40 -9.12
CA ALA A 311 -8.58 0.53 -10.08
C ALA A 311 -8.18 2.00 -10.28
N GLN A 312 -6.92 2.23 -10.66
CA GLN A 312 -6.34 3.57 -10.82
C GLN A 312 -5.60 3.69 -12.16
N ARG A 313 -5.81 4.82 -12.85
CA ARG A 313 -4.94 5.36 -13.91
C ARG A 313 -4.38 6.70 -13.43
N SER A 314 -3.47 7.28 -14.20
CA SER A 314 -2.97 8.63 -13.94
C SER A 314 -4.04 9.72 -14.08
N ASP A 315 -5.10 9.49 -14.85
CA ASP A 315 -6.11 10.49 -15.20
C ASP A 315 -7.51 10.19 -14.64
N ALA A 316 -7.73 8.99 -14.09
CA ALA A 316 -9.04 8.55 -13.66
C ALA A 316 -8.96 7.43 -12.62
N LEU A 317 -10.05 7.26 -11.86
CA LEU A 317 -10.25 6.20 -10.87
C LEU A 317 -11.52 5.41 -11.20
N LEU A 318 -11.47 4.11 -10.94
CA LEU A 318 -12.65 3.27 -10.78
C LEU A 318 -12.83 3.04 -9.28
N LEU A 319 -13.97 3.46 -8.76
CA LEU A 319 -14.23 3.56 -7.33
C LEU A 319 -15.36 2.62 -6.91
N ALA A 320 -15.26 2.09 -5.71
CA ALA A 320 -16.23 1.20 -5.10
C ALA A 320 -17.55 1.93 -4.84
N PRO A 321 -18.66 1.18 -4.74
CA PRO A 321 -19.91 1.71 -4.23
C PRO A 321 -19.76 2.37 -2.87
N ILE A 322 -20.34 3.56 -2.73
CA ILE A 322 -20.33 4.32 -1.50
C ILE A 322 -21.77 4.71 -1.17
N GLY A 323 -22.32 4.11 -0.10
CA GLY A 323 -23.59 4.51 0.45
C GLY A 323 -23.51 5.90 1.07
N THR A 324 -24.45 6.77 0.73
CA THR A 324 -24.62 8.04 1.46
C THR A 324 -25.31 7.75 2.78
N THR A 325 -24.79 8.29 3.87
CA THR A 325 -25.35 8.07 5.20
C THR A 325 -25.78 9.36 5.90
N ALA A 326 -25.23 10.52 5.49
CA ALA A 326 -25.57 11.81 6.09
C ALA A 326 -25.37 13.00 5.13
N HIS A 327 -25.94 14.14 5.53
CA HIS A 327 -25.77 15.43 4.86
C HIS A 327 -25.32 16.50 5.86
N LEU A 328 -24.52 17.45 5.38
CA LEU A 328 -24.08 18.64 6.09
C LEU A 328 -24.15 19.84 5.13
N ASP A 329 -24.71 20.97 5.57
CA ASP A 329 -24.85 22.13 4.67
C ASP A 329 -23.48 22.72 4.27
N GLU A 330 -22.57 22.86 5.22
CA GLU A 330 -21.26 23.48 5.03
C GLU A 330 -20.26 22.92 6.05
N GLY A 331 -19.00 22.71 5.66
CA GLY A 331 -17.98 22.21 6.55
C GLY A 331 -16.56 22.28 6.00
N ILE A 332 -15.58 22.09 6.88
CA ILE A 332 -14.15 22.14 6.58
C ILE A 332 -13.60 20.71 6.55
N MET A 333 -12.91 20.33 5.48
CA MET A 333 -12.30 19.01 5.40
C MET A 333 -10.98 18.94 6.19
N LEU A 334 -10.96 18.14 7.24
CA LEU A 334 -9.75 17.76 7.98
C LEU A 334 -9.67 16.23 8.18
N SER A 335 -10.34 15.46 7.32
CA SER A 335 -10.29 14.00 7.22
C SER A 335 -9.50 13.56 5.98
N GLY A 336 -9.04 12.31 5.95
CA GLY A 336 -8.24 11.81 4.82
C GLY A 336 -7.63 10.43 5.06
N LEU A 337 -6.96 9.88 4.06
CA LEU A 337 -6.43 8.51 4.05
C LEU A 337 -5.51 8.18 5.23
N ALA A 338 -4.72 9.16 5.69
CA ALA A 338 -3.77 9.02 6.80
C ALA A 338 -4.11 9.91 8.00
N SER A 339 -5.38 10.30 8.16
CA SER A 339 -5.84 11.15 9.28
C SER A 339 -5.60 10.50 10.66
N ASN A 340 -5.54 9.17 10.74
CA ASN A 340 -5.21 8.44 11.96
C ASN A 340 -3.71 8.33 12.27
N ALA A 341 -2.84 8.75 11.34
CA ALA A 341 -1.40 8.60 11.47
C ALA A 341 -0.77 9.91 11.99
N TYR A 342 -0.22 9.86 13.22
CA TYR A 342 0.33 11.05 13.90
C TYR A 342 1.28 11.91 13.05
N GLY A 343 2.16 11.27 12.26
CA GLY A 343 3.09 11.97 11.38
C GLY A 343 2.37 12.81 10.31
N HIS A 344 1.39 12.22 9.63
CA HIS A 344 0.55 12.92 8.66
C HIS A 344 -0.35 13.94 9.34
N TRP A 345 -0.99 13.57 10.45
CA TRP A 345 -1.84 14.49 11.22
C TRP A 345 -1.14 15.82 11.50
N PHE A 346 0.09 15.73 12.03
CA PHE A 346 0.88 16.89 12.40
C PHE A 346 1.43 17.67 11.19
N ALA A 347 1.87 16.98 10.13
CA ALA A 347 2.55 17.59 8.99
C ALA A 347 1.60 18.08 7.88
N GLU A 348 0.43 17.46 7.75
CA GLU A 348 -0.48 17.61 6.62
C GLU A 348 -1.83 18.20 7.02
N PHE A 349 -2.43 17.71 8.12
CA PHE A 349 -3.79 18.09 8.51
C PHE A 349 -3.80 19.36 9.37
N LEU A 350 -3.16 19.34 10.54
CA LEU A 350 -3.14 20.49 11.45
C LEU A 350 -2.70 21.81 10.79
N PRO A 351 -1.69 21.82 9.90
CA PRO A 351 -1.29 23.05 9.20
C PRO A 351 -2.39 23.70 8.36
N LYS A 352 -3.37 22.94 7.86
CA LYS A 352 -4.46 23.50 7.04
C LYS A 352 -5.33 24.47 7.82
N LEU A 353 -5.41 24.34 9.15
CA LEU A 353 -6.19 25.24 10.02
C LEU A 353 -5.74 26.71 9.89
N ARG A 354 -4.45 26.97 9.66
CA ARG A 354 -3.92 28.34 9.43
C ARG A 354 -4.51 29.01 8.18
N HIS A 355 -4.93 28.21 7.20
CA HIS A 355 -5.59 28.69 5.99
C HIS A 355 -7.07 28.92 6.28
N PHE A 356 -7.75 27.94 6.89
CA PHE A 356 -9.17 28.02 7.19
C PHE A 356 -9.54 29.15 8.18
N GLU A 357 -8.65 29.53 9.11
CA GLU A 357 -8.84 30.68 10.01
C GLU A 357 -9.07 32.01 9.27
N LYS A 358 -8.73 32.09 7.98
CA LYS A 358 -8.98 33.28 7.14
C LYS A 358 -10.43 33.36 6.62
N LEU A 359 -11.24 32.32 6.81
CA LEU A 359 -12.65 32.31 6.42
C LEU A 359 -13.47 33.23 7.35
N PRO A 360 -14.38 34.10 6.83
CA PRO A 360 -15.13 35.05 7.64
C PRO A 360 -15.96 34.44 8.78
N ARG A 361 -16.41 33.19 8.60
CA ARG A 361 -17.26 32.46 9.57
C ARG A 361 -16.58 31.25 10.17
N PHE A 362 -15.24 31.17 10.09
CA PHE A 362 -14.44 30.02 10.48
C PHE A 362 -14.91 29.39 11.79
N SER A 363 -15.02 30.16 12.88
CA SER A 363 -15.35 29.64 14.22
C SER A 363 -16.71 28.94 14.34
N SER A 364 -17.63 29.19 13.41
CA SER A 364 -18.96 28.55 13.37
C SER A 364 -19.02 27.32 12.46
N LEU A 365 -18.02 27.13 11.60
CA LEU A 365 -18.01 26.03 10.64
C LEU A 365 -17.58 24.72 11.33
N PRO A 366 -18.31 23.61 11.11
CA PRO A 366 -17.89 22.31 11.59
C PRO A 366 -16.63 21.84 10.85
N ILE A 367 -15.65 21.36 11.62
CA ILE A 367 -14.48 20.67 11.09
C ILE A 367 -14.83 19.19 10.99
N ILE A 368 -14.77 18.66 9.77
CA ILE A 368 -15.05 17.26 9.47
C ILE A 368 -13.78 16.44 9.66
N VAL A 369 -13.86 15.41 10.50
CA VAL A 369 -12.76 14.53 10.87
C VAL A 369 -13.21 13.08 10.87
N ASP A 370 -12.30 12.13 10.73
CA ASP A 370 -12.61 10.71 10.88
C ASP A 370 -12.90 10.37 12.35
N ALA A 371 -13.89 9.53 12.61
CA ALA A 371 -14.33 9.21 13.97
C ALA A 371 -13.31 8.38 14.77
N GLU A 372 -12.60 7.47 14.10
CA GLU A 372 -11.68 6.49 14.72
C GLU A 372 -10.23 6.98 14.81
N MET A 373 -10.00 8.30 14.83
CA MET A 373 -8.66 8.85 15.04
C MET A 373 -8.20 8.69 16.50
N PRO A 374 -6.88 8.69 16.78
CA PRO A 374 -6.37 8.69 18.15
C PRO A 374 -6.88 9.89 18.96
N ALA A 375 -7.10 9.70 20.27
CA ALA A 375 -7.58 10.76 21.18
C ALA A 375 -6.75 12.05 21.10
N SER A 376 -5.42 11.91 21.01
CA SER A 376 -4.49 13.03 20.89
C SER A 376 -4.78 13.92 19.68
N HIS A 377 -5.32 13.38 18.58
CA HIS A 377 -5.62 14.16 17.37
C HIS A 377 -6.77 15.14 17.62
N PHE A 378 -7.78 14.70 18.38
CA PHE A 378 -8.87 15.57 18.83
C PHE A 378 -8.37 16.61 19.85
N ASP A 379 -7.46 16.21 20.75
CA ASP A 379 -6.85 17.15 21.71
C ASP A 379 -6.06 18.27 20.99
N PHE A 380 -5.34 17.93 19.91
CA PHE A 380 -4.69 18.92 19.05
C PHE A 380 -5.69 19.91 18.46
N ILE A 381 -6.80 19.44 17.89
CA ILE A 381 -7.81 20.36 17.34
C ILE A 381 -8.35 21.28 18.43
N ALA A 382 -8.72 20.71 19.59
CA ALA A 382 -9.26 21.46 20.72
C ALA A 382 -8.26 22.48 21.30
N ALA A 383 -6.96 22.21 21.17
CA ALA A 383 -5.90 23.13 21.61
C ALA A 383 -5.64 24.27 20.61
N LEU A 384 -5.86 24.04 19.31
CA LEU A 384 -5.60 25.03 18.25
C LEU A 384 -6.82 25.92 17.97
N VAL A 385 -8.02 25.34 17.97
CA VAL A 385 -9.26 26.00 17.52
C VAL A 385 -10.49 25.55 18.34
N GLY A 386 -11.55 26.36 18.31
CA GLY A 386 -12.79 26.15 19.09
C GLY A 386 -14.00 25.70 18.28
N ASN A 387 -13.79 25.21 17.07
CA ASN A 387 -14.85 24.84 16.13
C ASN A 387 -15.65 23.61 16.60
N PRO A 388 -16.95 23.51 16.21
CA PRO A 388 -17.66 22.24 16.33
C PRO A 388 -17.00 21.17 15.46
N LEU A 389 -17.08 19.90 15.88
CA LEU A 389 -16.56 18.77 15.12
C LEU A 389 -17.70 17.95 14.53
N TYR A 390 -17.56 17.57 13.26
CA TYR A 390 -18.35 16.51 12.65
C TYR A 390 -17.48 15.26 12.54
N ARG A 391 -17.85 14.18 13.22
CA ARG A 391 -17.12 12.91 13.18
C ARG A 391 -17.73 12.00 12.12
N LEU A 392 -16.97 11.71 11.08
CA LEU A 392 -17.35 10.82 10.00
C LEU A 392 -16.98 9.38 10.37
N GLU A 393 -18.00 8.55 10.57
CA GLU A 393 -17.84 7.15 10.97
C GLU A 393 -17.16 6.31 9.89
N THR A 394 -16.40 5.30 10.30
CA THR A 394 -15.71 4.40 9.36
C THR A 394 -16.70 3.71 8.41
N GLY A 395 -16.36 3.70 7.12
CA GLY A 395 -17.20 3.15 6.05
C GLY A 395 -18.38 4.02 5.64
N HIS A 396 -18.51 5.24 6.18
CA HIS A 396 -19.60 6.15 5.88
C HIS A 396 -19.14 7.26 4.93
N ALA A 397 -20.11 7.83 4.22
CA ALA A 397 -19.91 8.99 3.37
C ALA A 397 -20.83 10.15 3.75
N LEU A 398 -20.31 11.35 3.55
CA LEU A 398 -20.96 12.60 3.87
C LEU A 398 -21.13 13.44 2.61
N ASN A 399 -22.37 13.81 2.30
CA ASN A 399 -22.65 14.86 1.34
C ASN A 399 -22.54 16.22 2.02
N VAL A 400 -21.78 17.14 1.44
CA VAL A 400 -21.54 18.48 1.96
C VAL A 400 -21.99 19.52 0.92
N GLY A 401 -22.91 20.40 1.27
CA GLY A 401 -23.41 21.43 0.36
C GLY A 401 -22.31 22.40 -0.10
N CYS A 402 -21.45 22.82 0.82
CA CYS A 402 -20.23 23.58 0.56
C CYS A 402 -19.06 23.04 1.41
N LEU A 403 -18.09 22.39 0.76
CA LEU A 403 -16.91 21.85 1.40
C LEU A 403 -15.72 22.81 1.22
N HIS A 404 -15.14 23.25 2.32
CA HIS A 404 -13.91 24.05 2.31
C HIS A 404 -12.69 23.13 2.32
N VAL A 405 -11.79 23.31 1.34
CA VAL A 405 -10.54 22.56 1.21
C VAL A 405 -9.33 23.50 1.12
N ALA A 406 -8.18 22.97 1.54
CA ALA A 406 -6.89 23.67 1.56
C ALA A 406 -5.77 22.69 1.16
N PRO A 407 -4.65 23.20 0.61
CA PRO A 407 -3.58 22.36 0.07
C PRO A 407 -2.86 21.59 1.17
N THR A 408 -2.20 20.49 0.80
CA THR A 408 -1.10 19.91 1.58
C THR A 408 0.11 20.85 1.55
N THR A 409 0.99 20.79 2.57
CA THR A 409 2.18 21.66 2.63
C THR A 409 3.05 21.54 1.38
N THR A 410 3.24 20.33 0.86
CA THR A 410 4.01 19.96 -0.35
C THR A 410 3.34 18.76 -1.02
N PHE A 411 3.97 18.22 -2.07
CA PHE A 411 3.62 16.91 -2.61
C PHE A 411 3.91 15.81 -1.57
N PHE A 412 2.90 15.43 -0.81
CA PHE A 412 3.05 14.50 0.32
C PHE A 412 2.05 13.34 0.24
N PRO A 413 2.25 12.40 -0.69
CA PRO A 413 1.40 11.23 -0.81
C PRO A 413 1.58 10.28 0.37
N VAL A 414 0.52 9.54 0.70
CA VAL A 414 0.58 8.45 1.70
C VAL A 414 1.43 7.29 1.18
N GLU A 415 1.34 6.97 -0.10
CA GLU A 415 2.08 5.89 -0.74
C GLU A 415 2.43 6.23 -2.19
N LEU A 416 3.59 5.73 -2.63
CA LEU A 416 4.08 5.83 -4.00
C LEU A 416 4.15 4.43 -4.62
N PHE A 417 4.10 4.32 -5.95
CA PHE A 417 4.42 3.05 -6.62
C PHE A 417 5.86 2.63 -6.32
N ARG A 418 6.13 1.32 -6.26
CA ARG A 418 7.44 0.78 -5.83
C ARG A 418 8.62 1.26 -6.66
N ASP A 419 8.38 1.57 -7.93
CA ASP A 419 9.33 2.02 -8.94
C ASP A 419 9.26 3.54 -9.21
N HIS A 420 8.70 4.30 -8.26
CA HIS A 420 8.62 5.76 -8.37
C HIS A 420 10.02 6.42 -8.50
N THR A 421 10.03 7.58 -9.13
CA THR A 421 11.20 8.46 -9.32
C THR A 421 11.07 9.80 -8.59
N VAL A 422 10.02 10.00 -7.78
CA VAL A 422 9.85 11.22 -6.97
C VAL A 422 11.08 11.45 -6.07
N PRO A 423 11.79 12.59 -6.19
CA PRO A 423 12.94 12.87 -5.34
C PRO A 423 12.53 13.07 -3.87
N PRO A 424 13.31 12.59 -2.88
CA PRO A 424 12.98 12.73 -1.46
C PRO A 424 12.75 14.17 -0.99
N GLU A 425 13.48 15.13 -1.56
CA GLU A 425 13.38 16.56 -1.26
C GLU A 425 12.00 17.15 -1.61
N HIS A 426 11.34 16.63 -2.64
CA HIS A 426 10.01 17.07 -3.05
C HIS A 426 8.89 16.51 -2.14
N GLN A 427 9.22 15.57 -1.25
CA GLN A 427 8.29 14.94 -0.30
C GLN A 427 8.39 15.56 1.12
N ALA A 428 9.03 16.72 1.25
CA ALA A 428 9.25 17.39 2.53
C ALA A 428 7.93 17.82 3.17
N SER A 429 7.51 17.20 4.28
CA SER A 429 6.15 17.38 4.80
C SER A 429 5.95 18.61 5.67
N TRP A 430 7.02 19.30 6.08
CA TRP A 430 6.97 20.36 7.08
C TRP A 430 7.44 21.70 6.53
N SER A 431 6.91 22.78 7.09
CA SER A 431 7.39 24.15 6.88
C SER A 431 7.51 24.88 8.20
N ALA A 432 8.47 25.81 8.29
CA ALA A 432 8.69 26.62 9.49
C ALA A 432 7.42 27.39 9.87
N GLU A 433 6.73 27.98 8.89
CA GLU A 433 5.48 28.71 9.10
C GLU A 433 4.38 27.83 9.74
N SER A 434 4.24 26.58 9.26
CA SER A 434 3.23 25.65 9.78
C SER A 434 3.57 25.17 11.19
N MET A 435 4.83 24.85 11.45
CA MET A 435 5.29 24.47 12.79
C MET A 435 5.17 25.62 13.78
N GLN A 436 5.50 26.84 13.35
CA GLN A 436 5.38 28.05 14.16
C GLN A 436 3.92 28.33 14.53
N TYR A 437 2.99 28.19 13.58
CA TYR A 437 1.54 28.31 13.85
C TYR A 437 1.08 27.36 14.96
N ILE A 438 1.46 26.07 14.88
CA ILE A 438 1.12 25.09 15.92
C ILE A 438 1.78 25.49 17.25
N LYS A 439 3.08 25.85 17.23
CA LYS A 439 3.83 26.25 18.43
C LYS A 439 3.18 27.44 19.14
N ASP A 440 2.80 28.48 18.41
CA ASP A 440 2.24 29.71 18.98
C ASP A 440 0.87 29.48 19.62
N LYS A 441 -0.02 28.75 18.92
CA LYS A 441 -1.34 28.36 19.46
C LYS A 441 -1.19 27.51 20.72
N MET A 442 -0.27 26.55 20.70
CA MET A 442 0.03 25.71 21.85
C MET A 442 0.60 26.51 23.01
N ALA A 443 1.54 27.43 22.78
CA ALA A 443 2.13 28.28 23.82
C ALA A 443 1.10 29.23 24.45
N ALA A 444 0.09 29.69 23.70
CA ALA A 444 -0.99 30.51 24.22
C ALA A 444 -1.89 29.74 25.21
N ARG A 445 -2.10 28.43 24.98
CA ARG A 445 -2.94 27.56 25.81
C ARG A 445 -2.18 26.88 26.95
N TYR A 446 -0.92 26.55 26.70
CA TYR A 446 -0.01 25.82 27.58
C TYR A 446 1.32 26.57 27.67
N PRO A 447 1.41 27.60 28.54
CA PRO A 447 2.64 28.36 28.71
C PRO A 447 3.81 27.47 29.12
N LEU A 448 5.00 27.76 28.60
CA LEU A 448 6.21 27.03 28.95
C LEU A 448 6.48 27.10 30.47
N PRO A 449 6.74 25.96 31.12
CA PRO A 449 7.14 25.91 32.52
C PRO A 449 8.38 26.75 32.81
N ALA A 450 8.45 27.33 34.01
CA ALA A 450 9.61 28.12 34.46
C ALA A 450 10.83 27.23 34.68
N GLN A 451 10.63 26.05 35.27
CA GLN A 451 11.67 25.06 35.49
C GLN A 451 11.81 24.16 34.26
N ARG A 452 13.03 24.10 33.72
CA ARG A 452 13.41 23.28 32.57
C ARG A 452 14.65 22.50 32.95
N SER A 453 14.47 21.38 33.61
CA SER A 453 15.56 20.58 34.21
C SER A 453 15.45 19.09 33.93
N ARG A 454 14.40 18.66 33.20
CA ARG A 454 14.19 17.24 32.93
C ARG A 454 15.07 16.79 31.76
N ARG A 455 15.68 15.63 31.91
CA ARG A 455 16.46 14.97 30.84
C ARG A 455 15.68 13.76 30.40
N LEU A 456 15.22 13.77 29.17
CA LEU A 456 14.24 12.81 28.66
C LEU A 456 14.90 11.90 27.65
N PHE A 457 14.70 10.60 27.80
CA PHE A 457 14.92 9.63 26.74
C PHE A 457 13.55 9.26 26.14
N LEU A 458 13.28 9.71 24.92
CA LEU A 458 12.03 9.42 24.22
C LEU A 458 12.10 8.02 23.62
N SER A 459 11.50 7.03 24.27
CA SER A 459 11.55 5.65 23.81
C SER A 459 10.70 5.41 22.57
N ARG A 460 11.11 4.46 21.73
CA ARG A 460 10.28 3.89 20.66
C ARG A 460 10.06 2.39 20.80
N LYS A 461 10.31 1.79 21.98
CA LYS A 461 10.23 0.33 22.17
C LYS A 461 8.88 -0.30 21.80
N ASN A 462 7.79 0.48 21.90
CA ASN A 462 6.42 0.05 21.62
C ASN A 462 5.96 0.38 20.17
N SER A 463 6.86 0.86 19.32
CA SER A 463 6.56 1.17 17.91
C SER A 463 6.36 -0.11 17.10
N ALA A 464 5.35 -0.13 16.23
CA ALA A 464 5.18 -1.18 15.21
C ALA A 464 6.12 -1.00 14.00
N TRP A 465 6.79 0.15 13.92
CA TRP A 465 7.79 0.50 12.92
C TRP A 465 9.21 0.43 13.51
N ARG A 466 10.20 0.79 12.70
CA ARG A 466 11.63 0.90 13.05
C ARG A 466 11.94 1.12 14.54
N LEU A 467 12.78 0.25 15.07
CA LEU A 467 13.25 0.15 16.45
C LEU A 467 14.76 0.39 16.56
N LEU A 468 15.16 1.03 17.66
CA LEU A 468 16.54 1.08 18.14
C LEU A 468 16.79 -0.17 18.98
N ARG A 469 17.48 -1.18 18.44
CA ARG A 469 17.54 -2.53 19.03
C ARG A 469 18.26 -2.57 20.38
N ASN A 470 19.21 -1.66 20.61
CA ASN A 470 19.96 -1.56 21.86
C ASN A 470 19.53 -0.37 22.74
N GLU A 471 18.26 0.04 22.65
CA GLU A 471 17.71 1.16 23.43
C GLU A 471 17.93 1.00 24.96
N ALA A 472 17.74 -0.21 25.49
CA ALA A 472 17.88 -0.49 26.92
C ALA A 472 19.31 -0.23 27.44
N GLU A 473 20.32 -0.58 26.64
CA GLU A 473 21.73 -0.35 26.96
C GLU A 473 22.04 1.16 27.01
N ILE A 474 21.50 1.92 26.05
CA ILE A 474 21.67 3.37 26.00
C ILE A 474 21.00 4.03 27.22
N ILE A 475 19.78 3.63 27.55
CA ILE A 475 19.07 4.15 28.72
C ILE A 475 19.87 3.89 29.99
N GLU A 476 20.36 2.67 30.21
CA GLU A 476 21.19 2.31 31.36
C GLU A 476 22.42 3.22 31.49
N ARG A 477 23.09 3.51 30.37
CA ARG A 477 24.29 4.37 30.31
C ARG A 477 24.01 5.86 30.54
N LEU A 478 22.75 6.29 30.49
CA LEU A 478 22.34 7.68 30.68
C LEU A 478 21.63 7.92 32.03
N GLN A 479 21.30 6.86 32.78
CA GLN A 479 20.57 6.96 34.06
C GLN A 479 21.32 7.80 35.12
N ASP A 480 22.63 7.61 35.25
CA ASP A 480 23.49 8.38 36.18
C ASP A 480 23.57 9.87 35.81
N LEU A 481 23.31 10.19 34.54
CA LEU A 481 23.19 11.55 34.04
C LEU A 481 21.78 12.12 34.25
N GLY A 482 20.88 11.43 34.95
CA GLY A 482 19.54 11.91 35.30
C GLY A 482 18.51 11.80 34.17
N PHE A 483 18.77 10.98 33.15
CA PHE A 483 17.79 10.72 32.10
C PHE A 483 16.68 9.78 32.59
N GLU A 484 15.43 10.15 32.30
CA GLU A 484 14.25 9.31 32.47
C GLU A 484 13.69 8.87 31.12
N SER A 485 13.28 7.60 31.00
CA SER A 485 12.61 7.11 29.80
C SER A 485 11.14 7.52 29.80
N ILE A 486 10.67 8.05 28.67
CA ILE A 486 9.25 8.39 28.48
C ILE A 486 8.65 7.63 27.31
N PHE A 487 7.37 7.28 27.44
CA PHE A 487 6.53 6.61 26.46
C PHE A 487 5.34 7.53 26.19
N LEU A 488 5.33 8.26 25.06
CA LEU A 488 4.31 9.29 24.83
C LEU A 488 2.91 8.72 24.74
N GLU A 489 2.78 7.50 24.26
CA GLU A 489 1.52 6.75 24.20
C GLU A 489 0.91 6.47 25.58
N GLU A 490 1.69 6.57 26.66
CA GLU A 490 1.20 6.42 28.05
C GLU A 490 0.74 7.76 28.65
N TYR A 491 1.00 8.88 27.98
CA TYR A 491 0.69 10.22 28.49
C TYR A 491 -0.54 10.81 27.81
N ASP A 492 -1.40 11.44 28.59
CA ASP A 492 -2.40 12.35 28.04
C ASP A 492 -1.74 13.57 27.37
N PHE A 493 -2.50 14.24 26.51
CA PHE A 493 -1.98 15.33 25.70
C PHE A 493 -1.37 16.48 26.52
N ALA A 494 -2.03 16.91 27.60
CA ALA A 494 -1.54 17.99 28.44
C ALA A 494 -0.23 17.60 29.17
N HIS A 495 -0.11 16.34 29.57
CA HIS A 495 1.10 15.80 30.17
C HIS A 495 2.24 15.69 29.15
N GLN A 496 1.96 15.31 27.89
CA GLN A 496 2.97 15.35 26.81
C GLN A 496 3.52 16.77 26.64
N VAL A 497 2.64 17.77 26.47
CA VAL A 497 3.04 19.18 26.28
C VAL A 497 3.87 19.68 27.45
N ARG A 498 3.42 19.42 28.68
CA ARG A 498 4.16 19.79 29.90
C ARG A 498 5.54 19.14 29.96
N THR A 499 5.61 17.84 29.69
CA THR A 499 6.87 17.07 29.76
C THR A 499 7.91 17.63 28.80
N PHE A 500 7.53 17.90 27.54
CA PHE A 500 8.44 18.58 26.60
C PHE A 500 8.79 20.00 27.04
N GLY A 501 7.83 20.75 27.62
CA GLY A 501 8.07 22.10 28.13
C GLY A 501 9.05 22.17 29.32
N GLU A 502 9.16 21.11 30.12
CA GLU A 502 10.07 20.97 31.27
C GLU A 502 11.46 20.42 30.89
N ALA A 503 11.66 20.05 29.62
CA ALA A 503 12.88 19.42 29.17
C ALA A 503 14.05 20.41 29.06
N GLU A 504 15.22 20.04 29.60
CA GLU A 504 16.50 20.67 29.28
C GLU A 504 17.29 19.88 28.23
N PHE A 505 17.09 18.56 28.17
CA PHE A 505 17.78 17.65 27.25
C PHE A 505 16.83 16.55 26.80
N ILE A 506 16.76 16.28 25.51
CA ILE A 506 16.02 15.17 24.93
C ILE A 506 16.98 14.29 24.13
N VAL A 507 17.05 12.99 24.42
CA VAL A 507 17.65 11.97 23.56
C VAL A 507 16.50 11.17 22.96
N ALA A 508 16.51 10.95 21.65
CA ALA A 508 15.38 10.31 20.98
C ALA A 508 15.84 9.54 19.74
N PRO A 509 15.36 8.31 19.50
CA PRO A 509 15.46 7.72 18.18
C PRO A 509 14.58 8.48 17.19
N ASN A 510 15.07 8.62 15.95
CA ASN A 510 14.37 9.27 14.85
C ASN A 510 12.96 8.68 14.70
N GLY A 511 11.96 9.56 14.61
CA GLY A 511 10.60 9.19 14.26
C GLY A 511 9.58 10.30 14.59
N SER A 512 8.33 10.12 14.17
CA SER A 512 7.28 11.16 14.19
C SER A 512 7.04 11.84 15.55
N ALA A 513 7.34 11.18 16.66
CA ALA A 513 7.28 11.75 18.00
C ALA A 513 8.14 13.02 18.17
N LEU A 514 9.18 13.19 17.34
CA LEU A 514 10.01 14.40 17.31
C LEU A 514 9.27 15.66 16.88
N ASN A 515 8.12 15.54 16.23
CA ASN A 515 7.25 16.69 15.96
C ASN A 515 6.87 17.43 17.25
N SER A 516 6.78 16.72 18.38
CA SER A 516 6.49 17.32 19.69
C SER A 516 7.63 18.16 20.27
N LEU A 517 8.82 18.16 19.65
CA LEU A 517 9.95 19.02 20.04
C LEU A 517 9.56 20.51 20.06
N ILE A 518 8.61 20.92 19.21
CA ILE A 518 8.14 22.32 19.17
C ILE A 518 7.51 22.79 20.48
N PHE A 519 7.08 21.88 21.37
CA PHE A 519 6.54 22.22 22.69
C PHE A 519 7.63 22.56 23.71
N ALA A 520 8.89 22.25 23.43
CA ALA A 520 10.01 22.62 24.28
C ALA A 520 10.41 24.09 24.06
N ALA A 521 11.21 24.62 25.00
CA ALA A 521 11.93 25.85 24.78
C ALA A 521 13.00 25.65 23.69
N THR A 522 13.27 26.67 22.88
CA THR A 522 14.21 26.57 21.74
C THR A 522 15.65 26.32 22.16
N ASN A 523 16.00 26.57 23.42
CA ASN A 523 17.32 26.27 24.00
C ASN A 523 17.45 24.83 24.55
N VAL A 524 16.43 23.97 24.37
CA VAL A 524 16.52 22.55 24.71
C VAL A 524 17.66 21.90 23.93
N LYS A 525 18.46 21.08 24.60
CA LYS A 525 19.45 20.22 23.92
C LYS A 525 18.72 19.00 23.38
N ALA A 526 18.94 18.65 22.12
CA ALA A 526 18.32 17.45 21.54
C ALA A 526 19.38 16.62 20.82
N LEU A 527 19.48 15.33 21.15
CA LEU A 527 20.32 14.36 20.45
C LEU A 527 19.42 13.31 19.78
N ILE A 528 19.42 13.29 18.46
CA ILE A 528 18.57 12.43 17.64
C ILE A 528 19.39 11.26 17.12
N LEU A 529 18.97 10.05 17.47
CA LEU A 529 19.62 8.81 17.05
C LEU A 529 18.92 8.28 15.79
N GLY A 530 19.60 8.24 14.65
CA GLY A 530 19.05 7.76 13.37
C GLY A 530 19.81 6.55 12.83
N GLN A 531 19.20 5.79 11.94
CA GLN A 531 19.92 4.83 11.10
C GLN A 531 20.80 5.57 10.08
N GLN A 532 21.73 4.87 9.42
CA GLN A 532 22.40 5.45 8.26
C GLN A 532 21.37 5.75 7.16
N ASN A 533 21.48 6.93 6.55
CA ASN A 533 20.51 7.50 5.62
C ASN A 533 19.17 7.85 6.30
N SER A 534 19.01 9.13 6.60
CA SER A 534 17.87 9.68 7.34
C SER A 534 16.65 10.03 6.45
N PHE A 535 16.66 9.63 5.17
CA PHE A 535 15.53 9.81 4.24
C PHE A 535 14.97 11.25 4.25
N ASN A 536 13.65 11.41 4.42
CA ASN A 536 12.95 12.69 4.34
C ASN A 536 13.13 13.61 5.57
N TRP A 537 13.95 13.23 6.56
CA TRP A 537 14.13 14.02 7.78
C TRP A 537 14.85 15.35 7.57
N GLY A 538 15.47 15.57 6.40
CA GLY A 538 15.99 16.89 6.06
C GLY A 538 14.88 17.94 5.94
N GLY A 539 13.68 17.53 5.54
CA GLY A 539 12.48 18.37 5.54
C GLY A 539 11.89 18.63 6.91
N TRP A 540 12.29 17.88 7.95
CA TRP A 540 11.97 18.20 9.33
C TRP A 540 13.06 19.08 9.96
N LEU A 541 14.34 18.76 9.72
CA LEU A 541 15.46 19.47 10.33
C LEU A 541 15.52 20.93 9.89
N GLY A 542 15.38 21.23 8.60
CA GLY A 542 15.44 22.60 8.10
C GLY A 542 14.42 23.53 8.80
N PRO A 543 13.11 23.21 8.80
CA PRO A 543 12.11 23.97 9.54
C PRO A 543 12.42 24.09 11.04
N ILE A 544 12.89 23.03 11.68
CA ILE A 544 13.22 23.04 13.12
C ILE A 544 14.38 23.99 13.42
N LEU A 545 15.39 24.06 12.55
CA LEU A 545 16.48 25.04 12.64
C LEU A 545 15.97 26.47 12.45
N ASP A 546 15.05 26.68 11.52
CA ASP A 546 14.43 28.00 11.27
C ASP A 546 13.56 28.46 12.46
N LEU A 547 13.01 27.52 13.25
CA LEU A 547 12.35 27.80 14.54
C LEU A 547 13.36 28.08 15.68
N GLY A 548 14.66 27.98 15.42
CA GLY A 548 15.74 28.28 16.38
C GLY A 548 16.17 27.11 17.27
N PHE A 549 15.65 25.90 17.04
CA PHE A 549 16.16 24.69 17.70
C PHE A 549 17.50 24.27 17.08
N LYS A 550 18.29 23.48 17.82
CA LYS A 550 19.61 22.99 17.37
C LYS A 550 19.80 21.51 17.72
N PRO A 551 18.98 20.59 17.17
CA PRO A 551 19.11 19.17 17.47
C PRO A 551 20.38 18.60 16.83
N GLU A 552 21.20 17.85 17.56
CA GLU A 552 22.35 17.14 17.02
C GLU A 552 21.95 15.72 16.59
N PHE A 553 22.57 15.18 15.54
CA PHE A 553 22.28 13.84 15.03
C PHE A 553 23.43 12.87 15.33
N MET A 554 23.07 11.60 15.54
CA MET A 554 24.01 10.49 15.62
C MET A 554 23.49 9.31 14.80
N GLU A 555 24.32 8.85 13.88
CA GLU A 555 24.02 7.72 12.99
C GLU A 555 24.39 6.39 13.67
N GLY A 556 23.47 5.44 13.54
CA GLY A 556 23.59 4.05 13.97
C GLY A 556 23.62 3.10 12.80
N GLU A 557 23.96 1.85 13.10
CA GLU A 557 24.12 0.78 12.14
C GLU A 557 22.81 0.02 11.91
N ALA A 558 22.31 0.05 10.68
CA ALA A 558 21.14 -0.71 10.25
C ALA A 558 21.40 -2.22 10.37
N THR A 559 20.43 -2.96 10.92
CA THR A 559 20.54 -4.41 11.15
C THR A 559 20.19 -5.24 9.92
N GLU A 560 19.52 -4.65 8.94
CA GLU A 560 19.04 -5.33 7.73
C GLU A 560 19.55 -4.65 6.45
N SER A 561 19.15 -3.39 6.22
CA SER A 561 19.49 -2.64 5.02
C SER A 561 19.51 -1.14 5.28
N THR A 562 20.38 -0.42 4.59
CA THR A 562 20.41 1.05 4.56
C THR A 562 19.47 1.64 3.50
N SER A 563 18.92 0.80 2.61
CA SER A 563 17.98 1.22 1.55
C SER A 563 16.53 1.30 2.01
N PHE A 564 16.20 0.72 3.17
CA PHE A 564 14.83 0.65 3.65
C PHE A 564 14.61 1.62 4.82
N LYS A 565 13.62 2.52 4.67
CA LYS A 565 13.34 3.58 5.66
C LYS A 565 12.96 3.06 7.05
N HIS A 566 12.48 1.82 7.16
CA HIS A 566 12.04 1.23 8.42
C HIS A 566 12.96 0.13 8.95
N SER A 567 14.18 -0.02 8.45
CA SER A 567 15.14 -0.99 8.98
C SER A 567 15.58 -0.65 10.39
N ASP A 568 15.54 -1.63 11.28
CA ASP A 568 16.02 -1.45 12.64
C ASP A 568 17.52 -1.16 12.68
N TYR A 569 18.00 -0.58 13.78
CA TYR A 569 19.39 -0.14 13.90
C TYR A 569 19.90 -0.17 15.34
N VAL A 570 21.22 -0.09 15.50
CA VAL A 570 21.92 0.00 16.79
C VAL A 570 22.82 1.23 16.83
N VAL A 571 23.01 1.82 18.01
CA VAL A 571 23.98 2.91 18.22
C VAL A 571 24.83 2.58 19.44
N PRO A 572 26.18 2.55 19.36
CA PRO A 572 27.01 2.21 20.51
C PRO A 572 26.70 3.10 21.73
N ALA A 573 26.30 2.50 22.85
CA ALA A 573 25.82 3.25 24.02
C ALA A 573 26.88 4.19 24.62
N ASP A 574 28.15 3.78 24.61
CA ASP A 574 29.25 4.63 25.07
C ASP A 574 29.46 5.87 24.20
N ARG A 575 29.19 5.75 22.89
CA ARG A 575 29.25 6.89 21.96
C ARG A 575 28.12 7.88 22.22
N VAL A 576 26.90 7.38 22.47
CA VAL A 576 25.77 8.21 22.89
C VAL A 576 26.11 8.95 24.18
N ARG A 577 26.61 8.22 25.19
CA ARG A 577 26.98 8.81 26.48
C ARG A 577 28.06 9.88 26.35
N ALA A 578 29.13 9.62 25.58
CA ALA A 578 30.19 10.59 25.34
C ALA A 578 29.65 11.87 24.69
N LYS A 579 28.75 11.74 23.70
CA LYS A 579 28.11 12.88 23.06
C LYS A 579 27.21 13.67 24.01
N VAL A 580 26.43 12.99 24.83
CA VAL A 580 25.58 13.63 25.86
C VAL A 580 26.43 14.43 26.84
N LEU A 581 27.54 13.89 27.34
CA LEU A 581 28.47 14.62 28.22
C LEU A 581 29.03 15.89 27.55
N ALA A 582 29.49 15.75 26.30
CA ALA A 582 29.98 16.90 25.53
C ALA A 582 28.93 17.99 25.36
N MET A 583 27.67 17.61 25.08
CA MET A 583 26.56 18.55 24.96
C MET A 583 26.15 19.17 26.30
N LEU A 584 26.33 18.46 27.42
CA LEU A 584 26.15 19.01 28.77
C LEU A 584 27.29 19.95 29.19
N GLY A 585 28.40 19.97 28.47
CA GLY A 585 29.60 20.74 28.81
C GLY A 585 30.39 20.14 29.98
N SER A 586 30.36 18.80 30.12
CA SER A 586 30.99 18.04 31.21
C SER A 586 32.15 17.17 30.75
#